data_AF-A0A352UYQ4-F1
#
_entry.id   AF-A0A352UYQ4-F1
#
_cell.length_a   1.000
_cell.length_b   1.000
_cell.length_c   1.000
_cell.angle_alpha   90.00
_cell.angle_beta   90.00
_cell.angle_gamma   90.00
#
_symmetry.space_group_name_H-M   'P 1'
#
loop_
_entity.id
_entity.type
_entity.pdbx_description
1 polymer ?
#
loop_
_entity_poly.entity_id
_entity_poly.type
_entity_poly.pdbx_seq_one_letter_code
_entity_poly.pdbx_strand_id
1 'polypeptide(L)'
;TRRLALTPAGERLHADLRGILSALDEAERRVSGTSALIAGPLRITAPTSFGRMHIAPWLPRFLDDHPRVDLDINLSDDFTDLIDTRADLAIRITADPGPGLAARR
;
A
#
# COMPACT_ATOMS: atom_id res chain seq x y z
N THR A 1 17.71 17.92 -8.46
CA THR A 1 17.82 16.45 -8.27
C THR A 1 17.27 15.77 -9.51
N ARG A 2 18.02 14.83 -10.11
CA ARG A 2 17.62 14.16 -11.36
C ARG A 2 16.52 13.14 -11.04
N ARG A 3 15.29 13.39 -11.48
CA ARG A 3 14.12 12.54 -11.24
C ARG A 3 14.10 11.42 -12.29
N LEU A 4 14.02 10.17 -11.87
CA LEU A 4 13.88 9.00 -12.75
C LEU A 4 12.40 8.63 -12.83
N ALA A 5 11.83 8.68 -14.03
CA ALA A 5 10.50 8.17 -14.33
C ALA A 5 10.63 6.85 -15.09
N LEU A 6 9.69 5.92 -14.88
CA LEU A 6 9.60 4.73 -15.70
C LEU A 6 9.13 5.13 -17.10
N THR A 7 9.62 4.42 -18.12
CA THR A 7 9.00 4.51 -19.45
C THR A 7 7.65 3.78 -19.41
N PRO A 8 6.71 4.05 -20.34
CA PRO A 8 5.46 3.30 -20.41
C PRO A 8 5.66 1.78 -20.49
N ALA A 9 6.69 1.34 -21.22
CA ALA A 9 7.09 -0.07 -21.26
C ALA A 9 7.61 -0.57 -19.89
N GLY A 10 8.35 0.27 -19.18
CA GLY A 10 8.83 -0.02 -17.82
C GLY A 10 7.70 -0.10 -16.79
N GLU A 11 6.65 0.71 -16.90
CA GLU A 11 5.47 0.62 -16.03
C GLU A 11 4.71 -0.70 -16.22
N ARG A 12 4.49 -1.09 -17.48
CA ARG A 12 3.85 -2.37 -17.81
C ARG A 12 4.67 -3.55 -17.30
N LEU A 13 5.97 -3.56 -17.58
CA LEU A 13 6.89 -4.59 -17.10
C LEU A 13 6.92 -4.65 -15.57
N HIS A 14 6.95 -3.50 -14.89
CA HIS A 14 6.91 -3.44 -13.44
C HIS A 14 5.61 -4.02 -12.87
N ALA A 15 4.45 -3.69 -13.46
CA ALA A 15 3.17 -4.23 -13.05
C ALA A 15 3.11 -5.76 -13.21
N ASP A 16 3.57 -6.28 -14.35
CA ASP A 16 3.58 -7.72 -14.65
C ASP A 16 4.52 -8.48 -13.70
N LEU A 17 5.74 -7.97 -13.51
CA LEU A 17 6.72 -8.58 -12.61
C LEU A 17 6.25 -8.57 -11.16
N ARG A 18 5.59 -7.50 -10.70
CA ARG A 18 5.03 -7.45 -9.34
C ARG A 18 4.03 -8.59 -9.10
N GLY A 19 3.16 -8.87 -10.08
CA GLY A 19 2.22 -9.99 -10.00
C GLY A 19 2.92 -11.34 -9.99
N ILE A 20 3.91 -11.55 -10.87
CA ILE A 20 4.68 -12.80 -10.95
C ILE A 20 5.44 -13.07 -9.65
N LEU A 21 6.11 -12.07 -9.10
CA LEU A 21 6.87 -12.20 -7.85
C LEU A 21 5.94 -12.50 -6.66
N SER A 22 4.76 -11.87 -6.62
CA SER A 22 3.74 -12.15 -5.62
C SER A 22 3.22 -13.60 -5.72
N ALA A 23 2.96 -14.08 -6.94
CA ALA A 23 2.50 -15.45 -7.17
C ALA A 23 3.59 -16.50 -6.84
N LEU A 24 4.86 -16.19 -7.12
CA LEU A 24 5.99 -17.02 -6.76
C LEU A 24 6.14 -17.13 -5.24
N ASP A 25 6.11 -15.99 -4.53
CA ASP A 25 6.15 -15.95 -3.07
C ASP A 25 4.99 -16.75 -2.45
N GLU A 26 3.77 -16.64 -3.00
CA GLU A 26 2.63 -17.46 -2.57
C GLU A 26 2.86 -18.96 -2.81
N ALA A 27 3.47 -19.33 -3.94
CA ALA A 27 3.80 -20.73 -4.22
C ALA A 27 4.84 -21.28 -3.24
N GLU A 28 5.87 -20.52 -2.92
CA GLU A 28 6.89 -20.87 -1.92
C GLU A 28 6.29 -20.98 -0.51
N ARG A 29 5.37 -20.08 -0.15
CA ARG A 29 4.64 -20.12 1.13
C ARG A 29 3.77 -21.36 1.29
N ARG A 30 3.08 -21.80 0.22
CA ARG A 30 2.30 -23.06 0.23
C ARG A 30 3.15 -24.29 0.50
N VAL A 31 4.40 -24.31 0.01
CA VAL A 31 5.32 -25.44 0.20
C VAL A 31 5.96 -25.43 1.59
N SER A 32 6.28 -24.25 2.13
CA SER A 32 6.97 -24.12 3.43
C SER A 32 6.08 -24.36 4.65
N GLY A 33 4.76 -24.50 4.49
CA GLY A 33 3.82 -24.70 5.60
C GLY A 33 3.69 -23.47 6.52
N THR A 34 4.27 -22.35 6.14
CA THR A 34 4.14 -21.08 6.84
C THR A 34 2.75 -20.53 6.55
N SER A 35 1.81 -20.67 7.48
CA SER A 35 0.55 -19.92 7.47
C SER A 35 0.84 -18.47 7.08
N ALA A 36 0.09 -17.91 6.13
CA ALA A 36 0.35 -16.64 5.44
C ALA A 36 0.72 -15.49 6.39
N LEU A 37 2.00 -15.41 6.74
CA LEU A 37 2.54 -14.37 7.59
C LEU A 37 2.65 -13.11 6.73
N ILE A 38 1.77 -12.14 6.98
CA ILE A 38 1.73 -10.84 6.31
C ILE A 38 3.14 -10.21 6.34
N ALA A 39 3.68 -9.89 5.17
CA ALA A 39 5.05 -9.43 5.00
C ALA A 39 5.22 -8.56 3.76
N GLY A 40 6.31 -7.79 3.72
CA GLY A 40 6.68 -6.94 2.59
C GLY A 40 6.25 -5.48 2.74
N PRO A 41 6.48 -4.64 1.72
CA PRO A 41 6.17 -3.22 1.78
C PRO A 41 4.66 -2.98 1.76
N LEU A 42 4.20 -2.09 2.64
CA LEU A 42 2.83 -1.60 2.69
C LEU A 42 2.85 -0.08 2.69
N ARG A 43 2.43 0.54 1.58
CA ARG A 43 2.38 2.00 1.42
C ARG A 43 0.98 2.53 1.62
N ILE A 44 0.77 3.36 2.65
CA ILE A 44 -0.53 3.96 2.97
C ILE A 44 -0.45 5.47 2.84
N THR A 45 -1.49 6.07 2.26
CA THR A 45 -1.68 7.53 2.31
C THR A 45 -2.99 7.90 2.98
N ALA A 46 -2.99 8.94 3.82
CA ALA A 46 -4.20 9.42 4.50
C ALA A 46 -4.09 10.90 4.89
N PRO A 47 -5.23 11.62 5.09
CA PRO A 47 -5.26 12.93 5.73
C PRO A 47 -4.55 12.92 7.08
N THR A 48 -3.86 14.01 7.40
CA THR A 48 -2.98 14.07 8.58
C THR A 48 -3.73 13.83 9.88
N SER A 49 -4.88 14.50 10.04
CA SER A 49 -5.73 14.36 11.22
C SER A 49 -6.29 12.95 11.35
N PHE A 50 -6.78 12.38 10.24
CA PHE A 50 -7.31 11.02 10.21
C PHE A 50 -6.24 9.99 10.56
N GLY A 51 -5.05 10.11 9.97
CA GLY A 51 -3.91 9.24 10.27
C GLY A 51 -3.56 9.24 11.75
N ARG A 52 -3.49 10.42 12.38
CA ARG A 52 -3.18 10.53 13.81
C ARG A 52 -4.29 10.01 14.72
N MET A 53 -5.55 10.29 14.40
CA MET A 53 -6.69 9.93 15.25
C MET A 53 -7.13 8.48 15.11
N HIS A 54 -7.00 7.90 13.91
CA HIS A 54 -7.64 6.63 13.58
C HIS A 54 -6.68 5.56 13.09
N ILE A 55 -5.48 5.89 12.59
CA ILE A 55 -4.50 4.90 12.11
C ILE A 55 -3.43 4.66 13.19
N ALA A 56 -2.75 5.72 13.61
CA ALA A 56 -1.62 5.67 14.54
C ALA A 56 -1.88 4.86 15.83
N PRO A 57 -3.07 4.91 16.47
CA PRO A 57 -3.34 4.12 17.68
C PRO A 57 -3.24 2.60 17.49
N TRP A 58 -3.44 2.10 16.27
CA TRP A 58 -3.44 0.66 15.97
C TRP A 58 -2.10 0.15 15.46
N LEU A 59 -1.20 1.06 15.06
CA LEU A 59 0.09 0.69 14.46
C LEU A 59 0.97 -0.16 15.38
N PRO A 60 1.11 0.12 16.69
CA PRO A 60 1.96 -0.70 17.55
C PRO A 60 1.52 -2.17 17.54
N ARG A 61 0.23 -2.41 17.80
CA ARG A 61 -0.35 -3.76 17.79
C ARG A 61 -0.19 -4.43 16.42
N PHE A 62 -0.47 -3.70 15.34
CA PHE A 62 -0.35 -4.25 13.99
C PHE A 62 1.08 -4.68 13.66
N LEU A 63 2.08 -3.87 14.04
CA LEU A 63 3.49 -4.19 13.80
C LEU A 63 4.00 -5.32 14.72
N ASP A 64 3.44 -5.44 15.94
CA ASP A 64 3.71 -6.57 16.83
C ASP A 64 3.14 -7.89 16.26
N ASP A 65 1.90 -7.85 15.75
CA ASP A 65 1.23 -9.01 15.14
C ASP A 65 1.86 -9.36 13.76
N HIS A 66 2.49 -8.40 13.07
CA HIS A 66 3.06 -8.53 11.72
C HIS A 66 4.47 -7.91 11.58
N PRO A 67 5.49 -8.46 12.26
CA PRO A 67 6.83 -7.87 12.34
C PRO A 67 7.61 -7.89 11.02
N ARG A 68 7.09 -8.53 9.98
CA ARG A 68 7.71 -8.62 8.64
C ARG A 68 7.14 -7.62 7.64
N VAL A 69 6.22 -6.77 8.09
CA VAL A 69 5.67 -5.67 7.28
C VAL A 69 6.63 -4.48 7.34
N ASP A 70 7.00 -3.97 6.17
CA ASP A 70 7.73 -2.71 6.01
C ASP A 70 6.71 -1.61 5.70
N LEU A 71 6.34 -0.86 6.73
CA LEU A 71 5.23 0.08 6.68
C LEU A 71 5.72 1.50 6.34
N ASP A 72 5.23 2.05 5.23
CA ASP A 72 5.46 3.43 4.81
C ASP A 72 4.12 4.18 4.83
N ILE A 73 4.00 5.20 5.67
CA ILE A 73 2.79 6.03 5.77
C ILE A 73 3.13 7.47 5.41
N ASN A 74 2.50 7.96 4.36
CA ASN A 74 2.52 9.37 4.00
C ASN A 74 1.21 10.04 4.44
N LEU A 75 1.33 10.94 5.41
CA LEU A 75 0.24 11.75 5.90
C LEU A 75 0.29 13.13 5.23
N SER A 76 -0.67 13.40 4.36
CA SER A 76 -0.81 14.68 3.67
C SER A 76 -2.29 14.98 3.42
N ASP A 77 -2.64 16.26 3.52
CA ASP A 77 -3.96 16.77 3.17
C ASP A 77 -4.04 17.21 1.69
N ASP A 78 -2.96 17.05 0.94
CA ASP A 78 -2.92 17.35 -0.48
C ASP A 78 -3.79 16.36 -1.27
N PHE A 79 -4.63 16.90 -2.15
CA PHE A 79 -5.36 16.15 -3.18
C PHE A 79 -4.39 15.71 -4.30
N THR A 80 -3.39 14.91 -3.96
CA THR A 80 -2.49 14.33 -4.96
C THR A 80 -3.09 13.03 -5.49
N ASP A 81 -3.08 12.89 -6.82
CA ASP A 81 -3.59 11.71 -7.53
C ASP A 81 -2.98 10.43 -6.94
N LEU A 82 -3.84 9.45 -6.66
CA LEU A 82 -3.47 8.17 -6.04
C LEU A 82 -2.51 7.38 -6.94
N ILE A 83 -2.53 7.64 -8.24
CA ILE A 83 -1.66 7.03 -9.24
C ILE A 83 -0.21 7.50 -9.05
N ASP A 84 0.01 8.77 -8.71
CA ASP A 84 1.35 9.36 -8.57
C ASP A 84 2.07 8.93 -7.28
N THR A 85 1.31 8.59 -6.24
CA THR A 85 1.86 8.28 -4.91
C THR A 85 2.38 6.84 -4.78
N ARG A 86 2.11 5.94 -5.74
CA ARG A 86 2.47 4.51 -5.67
C ARG A 86 2.04 3.84 -4.36
N ALA A 87 0.88 4.26 -3.83
CA ALA A 87 0.32 3.74 -2.60
C ALA A 87 -0.43 2.42 -2.84
N ASP A 88 -0.36 1.50 -1.89
CA ASP A 88 -1.16 0.26 -1.90
C ASP A 88 -2.56 0.50 -1.33
N LEU A 89 -2.69 1.45 -0.40
CA LEU A 89 -3.95 1.89 0.18
C LEU A 89 -4.00 3.41 0.30
N ALA A 90 -5.12 4.00 -0.09
CA ALA A 90 -5.40 5.40 0.12
C ALA A 90 -6.72 5.59 0.87
N ILE A 91 -6.64 6.31 1.99
CA ILE A 91 -7.79 6.70 2.78
C ILE A 91 -8.04 8.18 2.51
N ARG A 92 -9.25 8.56 2.11
CA ARG A 92 -9.64 9.96 1.87
C ARG A 92 -11.03 10.20 2.44
N ILE A 93 -11.27 11.43 2.88
CA ILE A 93 -12.59 11.87 3.35
C ILE A 93 -13.24 12.60 2.19
N THR A 94 -14.25 11.97 1.59
CA THR A 94 -14.97 12.55 0.44
C THR A 94 -16.44 12.13 0.46
N ALA A 95 -17.31 13.00 -0.06
CA ALA A 95 -18.71 12.69 -0.31
C ALA A 95 -18.91 11.96 -1.66
N ASP A 96 -17.91 12.03 -2.55
CA ASP A 96 -17.90 11.37 -3.84
C ASP A 96 -16.55 10.66 -4.03
N PRO A 97 -16.49 9.33 -3.86
CA PRO A 97 -15.25 8.57 -4.05
C PRO A 97 -14.86 8.45 -5.53
N GLY A 98 -15.72 8.81 -6.49
CA GLY A 98 -15.45 8.62 -7.90
C GLY A 98 -15.49 7.14 -8.35
N PRO A 99 -15.33 6.89 -9.66
CA PRO A 99 -15.47 5.55 -10.23
C PRO A 99 -14.31 4.62 -9.84
N GLY A 100 -14.63 3.37 -9.48
CA GLY A 100 -13.64 2.33 -9.15
C GLY A 100 -13.11 2.38 -7.71
N LEU A 101 -13.59 3.31 -6.88
CA LEU A 101 -13.24 3.42 -5.47
C LEU A 101 -14.38 2.94 -4.57
N ALA A 102 -14.04 2.22 -3.50
CA ALA A 102 -15.01 1.69 -2.55
C ALA A 102 -15.07 2.57 -1.29
N ALA A 103 -16.27 2.99 -0.90
CA ALA A 103 -16.51 3.67 0.37
C ALA A 103 -17.04 2.69 1.43
N ARG A 104 -16.56 2.84 2.68
CA ARG A 104 -17.09 2.16 3.87
C ARG A 104 -17.63 3.22 4.84
N ARG A 105 -18.84 2.99 5.35
CA ARG A 105 -19.50 3.83 6.36
C ARG A 105 -19.22 3.29 7.75
#